data_AF-A0A947JAN3-F1
#
_entry.id   AF-A0A947JAN3-F1
#
_cell.length_a   1.000
_cell.length_b   1.000
_cell.length_c   1.000
_cell.angle_alpha   90.00
_cell.angle_beta   90.00
_cell.angle_gamma   90.00
#
_symmetry.space_group_name_H-M   'P 1'
#
loop_
_entity.id
_entity.type
_entity.pdbx_description
1 polymer ?
#
loop_
_entity_poly.entity_id
_entity_poly.type
_entity_poly.pdbx_seq_one_letter_code
_entity_poly.pdbx_strand_id
1 'polypeptide(L)'
;VVDATGWTQIGLIDLKWNEFLNYRVEPNFFSTDLYYADLYGPAGIFQTWDADGDGYYGELYRDAFNPEGIDYLPDVAVGRVPASTPAEVDNYVTKVIGYESRDGGGFFFRNALVIACSENANWVDAGTRLDSTLRSGGFSTVFEIIPQGAPGDVPIQSALSSTGIGFLYYMNHGAWGLGVLTTHWAGQTDYQLPIIVHGGCHSGDYGFNNIAFSGYQSTSGISYCGYQNEALANGCGPMPRNCSSNLPVPNPLQPFDVDGQSYVEEMICGTSDRYAVAFLGSNEATQSPSEDMGVWFFEAFTVGHSLLGGMWRYAVERFYAVHSSLAVPGYYDEELGDNALVMTIREWQAPARFFMFQKYHLFGDPSLRVGGVQFLT
;
A
#
# COMPACT_ATOMS: atom_id res chain seq x y z
N VAL A 1 -5.07 10.02 -25.67
CA VAL A 1 -6.44 9.53 -25.41
C VAL A 1 -6.35 8.66 -24.18
N VAL A 2 -6.92 9.09 -23.07
CA VAL A 2 -6.59 8.63 -21.73
C VAL A 2 -7.90 8.42 -20.96
N ASP A 3 -8.22 7.21 -20.51
CA ASP A 3 -9.52 6.86 -19.90
C ASP A 3 -9.46 5.73 -18.83
N ALA A 4 -10.13 5.95 -17.68
CA ALA A 4 -10.30 5.15 -16.42
C ALA A 4 -9.45 5.40 -15.11
N THR A 5 -9.82 6.24 -14.14
CA THR A 5 -9.24 6.07 -12.75
C THR A 5 -10.04 5.04 -11.94
N GLY A 6 -9.38 4.48 -10.92
CA GLY A 6 -10.03 3.65 -9.92
C GLY A 6 -10.69 4.52 -8.87
N TRP A 7 -12.01 4.45 -8.79
CA TRP A 7 -12.75 4.77 -7.57
C TRP A 7 -13.46 3.51 -7.10
N THR A 8 -13.44 3.32 -5.79
CA THR A 8 -14.19 2.29 -5.09
C THR A 8 -15.69 2.49 -5.35
N GLN A 9 -16.46 1.41 -5.23
CA GLN A 9 -17.92 1.31 -5.48
C GLN A 9 -18.81 2.44 -4.93
N ILE A 10 -18.31 3.31 -4.05
CA ILE A 10 -19.03 4.42 -3.43
C ILE A 10 -19.30 5.57 -4.43
N GLY A 11 -18.46 5.76 -5.45
CA GLY A 11 -18.63 6.84 -6.44
C GLY A 11 -19.68 6.60 -7.54
N LEU A 12 -20.32 5.42 -7.57
CA LEU A 12 -21.28 5.05 -8.63
C LEU A 12 -22.60 5.83 -8.60
N ILE A 13 -22.91 6.52 -7.50
CA ILE A 13 -24.25 7.11 -7.28
C ILE A 13 -24.34 8.58 -7.76
N ASP A 14 -23.22 9.29 -7.95
CA ASP A 14 -23.24 10.75 -8.18
C ASP A 14 -23.19 11.21 -9.66
N LEU A 15 -23.48 10.33 -10.64
CA LEU A 15 -23.79 10.70 -12.04
C LEU A 15 -22.78 11.62 -12.77
N LYS A 16 -21.52 11.72 -12.33
CA LYS A 16 -20.45 12.52 -12.98
C LYS A 16 -19.55 11.74 -13.94
N TRP A 17 -20.02 10.59 -14.42
CA TRP A 17 -19.31 9.72 -15.35
C TRP A 17 -18.80 10.42 -16.62
N ASN A 18 -19.56 11.39 -17.12
CA ASN A 18 -19.22 12.22 -18.29
C ASN A 18 -18.14 13.29 -18.01
N GLU A 19 -18.08 13.85 -16.80
CA GLU A 19 -16.98 14.74 -16.39
C GLU A 19 -15.70 13.89 -16.18
N PHE A 20 -15.84 12.72 -15.57
CA PHE A 20 -14.74 11.80 -15.29
C PHE A 20 -14.01 11.27 -16.54
N LEU A 21 -14.76 10.79 -17.54
CA LEU A 21 -14.22 10.29 -18.82
C LEU A 21 -13.54 11.39 -19.65
N ASN A 22 -13.74 12.67 -19.35
CA ASN A 22 -13.12 13.76 -20.11
C ASN A 22 -11.81 14.29 -19.49
N TYR A 23 -11.52 13.99 -18.21
CA TYR A 23 -10.42 14.63 -17.47
C TYR A 23 -9.42 13.67 -16.83
N ARG A 24 -9.46 12.37 -17.15
CA ARG A 24 -8.40 11.47 -16.71
C ARG A 24 -7.11 11.81 -17.45
N VAL A 25 -6.06 12.06 -16.69
CA VAL A 25 -4.70 12.16 -17.21
C VAL A 25 -3.85 11.10 -16.51
N GLU A 26 -3.54 10.02 -17.22
CA GLU A 26 -2.37 9.21 -16.95
C GLU A 26 -1.17 9.99 -17.49
N PRO A 27 -0.07 10.01 -16.73
CA PRO A 27 0.18 9.21 -15.52
C PRO A 27 -0.55 9.72 -14.26
N ASN A 28 -1.05 8.80 -13.44
CA ASN A 28 -1.47 9.09 -12.06
C ASN A 28 -0.21 9.21 -11.21
N PHE A 29 0.00 10.35 -10.57
CA PHE A 29 1.12 10.53 -9.64
C PHE A 29 0.76 9.98 -8.27
N PHE A 30 1.32 8.81 -7.94
CA PHE A 30 1.36 8.27 -6.58
C PHE A 30 2.81 7.92 -6.23
N SER A 31 3.15 7.92 -4.95
CA SER A 31 4.48 7.50 -4.54
C SER A 31 4.66 6.00 -4.70
N THR A 32 5.88 5.56 -4.99
CA THR A 32 6.25 4.15 -4.97
C THR A 32 7.70 4.01 -4.53
N ASP A 33 7.96 3.05 -3.65
CA ASP A 33 9.33 2.70 -3.28
C ASP A 33 9.97 1.69 -4.25
N LEU A 34 9.17 1.13 -5.16
CA LEU A 34 9.63 0.13 -6.12
C LEU A 34 10.62 0.73 -7.14
N TYR A 35 10.45 2.01 -7.49
CA TYR A 35 11.41 2.77 -8.29
C TYR A 35 12.82 2.81 -7.68
N TYR A 36 12.93 2.89 -6.35
CA TYR A 36 14.22 2.90 -5.66
C TYR A 36 14.80 1.50 -5.47
N ALA A 37 14.01 0.46 -5.69
CA ALA A 37 14.34 -0.93 -5.42
C ALA A 37 14.72 -1.72 -6.67
N ASP A 38 14.03 -1.45 -7.78
CA ASP A 38 14.24 -2.03 -9.11
C ASP A 38 15.23 -1.16 -9.89
N LEU A 39 16.50 -1.55 -9.84
CA LEU A 39 17.64 -0.78 -10.36
C LEU A 39 18.16 -1.34 -11.68
N TYR A 40 17.97 -2.62 -11.97
CA TYR A 40 18.50 -3.32 -13.13
C TYR A 40 17.47 -4.26 -13.72
N GLY A 41 17.21 -4.10 -15.02
CA GLY A 41 16.39 -5.05 -15.75
C GLY A 41 17.09 -6.39 -15.99
N PRO A 42 16.43 -7.34 -16.68
CA PRO A 42 16.91 -8.72 -16.83
C PRO A 42 18.27 -8.86 -17.54
N ALA A 43 18.65 -7.85 -18.33
CA ALA A 43 19.94 -7.80 -19.03
C ALA A 43 21.09 -7.24 -18.15
N GLY A 44 20.83 -6.89 -16.89
CA GLY A 44 21.78 -6.21 -16.00
C GLY A 44 22.04 -4.75 -16.40
N ILE A 45 21.12 -4.15 -17.15
CA ILE A 45 21.18 -2.75 -17.58
C ILE A 45 20.40 -1.91 -16.59
N PHE A 46 20.95 -0.76 -16.19
CA PHE A 46 20.27 0.15 -15.27
C PHE A 46 18.89 0.54 -15.79
N GLN A 47 17.87 0.34 -14.96
CA GLN A 47 16.46 0.59 -15.25
C GLN A 47 16.11 2.00 -14.79
N THR A 48 16.01 2.95 -15.73
CA THR A 48 15.75 4.36 -15.40
C THR A 48 14.31 4.63 -14.99
N TRP A 49 13.39 3.72 -15.34
CA TRP A 49 11.94 3.95 -15.36
C TRP A 49 11.55 5.22 -16.13
N ASP A 50 12.41 5.71 -17.02
CA ASP A 50 12.19 6.87 -17.90
C ASP A 50 12.93 6.53 -19.20
N ALA A 51 12.36 5.61 -19.97
CA ALA A 51 13.02 4.99 -21.12
C ALA A 51 13.05 5.94 -22.33
N ASP A 52 12.09 6.86 -22.42
CA ASP A 52 11.97 7.83 -23.51
C ASP A 52 12.54 9.23 -23.15
N GLY A 53 12.87 9.47 -21.87
CA GLY A 53 13.59 10.65 -21.41
C GLY A 53 12.70 11.88 -21.26
N ASP A 54 11.39 11.69 -21.05
CA ASP A 54 10.42 12.77 -20.96
C ASP A 54 10.21 13.26 -19.50
N GLY A 55 10.80 12.56 -18.53
CA GLY A 55 10.80 12.90 -17.11
C GLY A 55 9.56 12.41 -16.35
N TYR A 56 8.73 11.57 -16.96
CA TYR A 56 7.65 10.84 -16.30
C TYR A 56 8.11 9.41 -16.04
N TYR A 57 8.12 9.03 -14.76
CA TYR A 57 8.72 7.76 -14.37
C TYR A 57 7.66 6.67 -14.18
N GLY A 58 7.90 5.46 -14.68
CA GLY A 58 7.05 4.29 -14.45
C GLY A 58 5.71 4.41 -15.16
N GLU A 59 5.73 4.86 -16.40
CA GLU A 59 4.52 5.26 -17.12
C GLU A 59 3.58 4.08 -17.42
N LEU A 60 2.28 4.38 -17.39
CA LEU A 60 1.22 3.46 -17.75
C LEU A 60 0.41 4.05 -18.89
N TYR A 61 0.37 3.38 -20.04
CA TYR A 61 -0.44 3.82 -21.18
C TYR A 61 -1.71 2.98 -21.35
N ARG A 62 -2.69 3.60 -22.02
CA ARG A 62 -4.01 3.00 -22.31
C ARG A 62 -3.92 1.57 -22.84
N ASP A 63 -3.09 1.36 -23.86
CA ASP A 63 -2.95 0.11 -24.61
C ASP A 63 -1.63 -0.62 -24.33
N ALA A 64 -0.79 -0.08 -23.44
CA ALA A 64 0.49 -0.65 -23.06
C ALA A 64 0.76 -0.33 -21.58
N PHE A 65 0.57 -1.31 -20.70
CA PHE A 65 0.76 -1.13 -19.24
C PHE A 65 2.22 -1.07 -18.83
N ASN A 66 3.14 -1.33 -19.74
CA ASN A 66 4.57 -1.29 -19.47
C ASN A 66 5.30 -0.85 -20.73
N PRO A 67 5.06 0.39 -21.18
CA PRO A 67 5.65 0.90 -22.42
C PRO A 67 7.17 1.03 -22.30
N GLU A 68 7.68 1.20 -21.09
CA GLU A 68 9.10 1.39 -20.77
C GLU A 68 9.87 0.07 -20.57
N GLY A 69 9.16 -1.07 -20.51
CA GLY A 69 9.77 -2.39 -20.38
C GLY A 69 10.40 -2.68 -19.00
N ILE A 70 9.87 -2.06 -17.94
CA ILE A 70 10.27 -2.24 -16.55
C ILE A 70 9.88 -3.67 -16.12
N ASP A 71 10.79 -4.44 -15.54
CA ASP A 71 10.48 -5.79 -15.05
C ASP A 71 9.80 -5.81 -13.66
N TYR A 72 9.91 -4.70 -12.90
CA TYR A 72 9.29 -4.48 -11.59
C TYR A 72 9.79 -5.46 -10.52
N LEU A 73 10.98 -6.03 -10.71
CA LEU A 73 11.59 -6.96 -9.76
C LEU A 73 12.68 -6.23 -8.98
N PRO A 74 12.57 -6.16 -7.64
CA PRO A 74 13.51 -5.36 -6.86
C PRO A 74 14.88 -6.06 -6.74
N ASP A 75 15.94 -5.31 -7.00
CA ASP A 75 17.34 -5.70 -6.76
C ASP A 75 17.73 -5.56 -5.30
N VAL A 76 17.23 -4.50 -4.65
CA VAL A 76 17.46 -4.17 -3.25
C VAL A 76 16.15 -4.03 -2.51
N ALA A 77 16.15 -4.38 -1.22
CA ALA A 77 14.98 -4.14 -0.39
C ALA A 77 14.97 -2.69 0.10
N VAL A 78 13.83 -2.02 -0.03
CA VAL A 78 13.61 -0.65 0.43
C VAL A 78 12.54 -0.66 1.53
N GLY A 79 12.78 0.12 2.58
CA GLY A 79 11.80 0.38 3.63
C GLY A 79 11.93 1.81 4.16
N ARG A 80 10.82 2.38 4.62
CA ARG A 80 10.74 3.75 5.14
C ARG A 80 10.70 3.78 6.66
N VAL A 81 11.40 4.75 7.23
CA VAL A 81 11.13 5.24 8.58
C VAL A 81 10.41 6.57 8.42
N PRO A 82 9.07 6.61 8.56
CA PRO A 82 8.30 7.81 8.26
C PRO A 82 8.30 8.71 9.51
N ALA A 83 9.39 9.44 9.70
CA ALA A 83 9.64 10.28 10.86
C ALA A 83 9.81 11.74 10.45
N SER A 84 9.10 12.63 11.13
CA SER A 84 9.10 14.08 10.89
C SER A 84 9.99 14.83 11.90
N THR A 85 10.39 14.17 12.99
CA THR A 85 11.23 14.74 14.05
C THR A 85 12.40 13.82 14.45
N PRO A 86 13.50 14.37 15.01
CA PRO A 86 14.57 13.54 15.58
C PRO A 86 14.10 12.59 16.69
N ALA A 87 13.09 12.97 17.47
CA ALA A 87 12.54 12.14 18.54
C ALA A 87 11.85 10.88 17.99
N GLU A 88 11.15 11.00 16.86
CA GLU A 88 10.54 9.87 16.15
C GLU A 88 11.58 8.92 15.56
N VAL A 89 12.69 9.45 15.05
CA VAL A 89 13.83 8.64 14.64
C VAL A 89 14.40 7.87 15.83
N ASP A 90 14.65 8.54 16.96
CA ASP A 90 15.15 7.91 18.19
C ASP A 90 14.19 6.82 18.70
N ASN A 91 12.88 7.08 18.64
CA ASN A 91 11.85 6.10 18.97
C ASN A 91 11.95 4.86 18.09
N TYR A 92 11.98 5.03 16.76
CA TYR A 92 12.05 3.90 15.84
C TYR A 92 13.34 3.10 15.99
N VAL A 93 14.49 3.76 16.11
CA VAL A 93 15.79 3.08 16.32
C VAL A 93 15.78 2.30 17.63
N THR A 94 15.29 2.89 18.73
CA THR A 94 15.16 2.20 20.03
C THR A 94 14.25 0.98 19.92
N LYS A 95 13.16 1.10 19.16
CA LYS A 95 12.20 0.03 18.90
C LYS A 95 12.85 -1.15 18.15
N VAL A 96 13.57 -0.88 17.06
CA VAL A 96 14.28 -1.90 16.27
C VAL A 96 15.33 -2.61 17.12
N ILE A 97 16.17 -1.85 17.84
CA ILE A 97 17.18 -2.43 18.73
C ILE A 97 16.51 -3.30 19.80
N GLY A 98 15.41 -2.81 20.38
CA GLY A 98 14.63 -3.55 21.37
C GLY A 98 13.98 -4.82 20.82
N TYR A 99 13.50 -4.81 19.58
CA TYR A 99 12.93 -5.98 18.92
C TYR A 99 14.00 -7.03 18.62
N GLU A 100 15.11 -6.62 18.00
CA GLU A 100 16.16 -7.54 17.56
C GLU A 100 17.03 -8.09 18.68
N SER A 101 17.25 -7.32 19.76
CA SER A 101 18.02 -7.78 20.92
C SER A 101 17.26 -8.78 21.80
N ARG A 102 15.97 -8.98 21.52
CA ARG A 102 15.08 -9.96 22.14
C ARG A 102 14.74 -11.05 21.11
N ASP A 103 14.02 -12.08 21.54
CA ASP A 103 13.49 -13.14 20.65
C ASP A 103 12.29 -12.63 19.81
N GLY A 104 12.44 -11.47 19.16
CA GLY A 104 11.41 -10.88 18.29
C GLY A 104 10.14 -10.50 19.02
N GLY A 105 10.27 -10.17 20.30
CA GLY A 105 9.17 -10.02 21.25
C GLY A 105 9.03 -11.21 22.22
N GLY A 106 9.63 -12.37 21.95
CA GLY A 106 9.56 -13.54 22.82
C GLY A 106 8.42 -14.46 22.45
N PHE A 107 7.80 -15.11 23.45
CA PHE A 107 6.85 -16.21 23.27
C PHE A 107 5.65 -15.91 22.34
N PHE A 108 5.32 -14.63 22.10
CA PHE A 108 4.19 -14.26 21.24
C PHE A 108 4.54 -14.06 19.76
N PHE A 109 5.82 -14.08 19.36
CA PHE A 109 6.18 -13.88 17.95
C PHE A 109 5.49 -14.89 17.02
N ARG A 110 5.31 -16.14 17.48
CA ARG A 110 4.60 -17.18 16.71
C ARG A 110 3.08 -17.15 16.86
N ASN A 111 2.51 -16.09 17.44
CA ASN A 111 1.07 -15.86 17.42
C ASN A 111 0.73 -14.93 16.26
N ALA A 112 -0.18 -15.37 15.39
CA ALA A 112 -0.68 -14.57 14.28
C ALA A 112 -2.17 -14.28 14.43
N LEU A 113 -2.57 -13.05 14.14
CA LEU A 113 -3.95 -12.63 14.00
C LEU A 113 -4.22 -12.34 12.52
N VAL A 114 -5.19 -13.04 11.95
CA VAL A 114 -5.65 -12.88 10.58
C VAL A 114 -7.08 -12.35 10.65
N ILE A 115 -7.36 -11.21 10.02
CA ILE A 115 -8.68 -10.59 10.01
C ILE A 115 -9.08 -10.35 8.55
N ALA A 116 -10.24 -10.88 8.15
CA ALA A 116 -10.82 -10.64 6.82
C ALA A 116 -12.29 -10.21 6.93
N CYS A 117 -12.69 -9.26 6.09
CA CYS A 117 -14.08 -8.85 6.00
C CYS A 117 -14.92 -9.82 5.13
N SER A 118 -16.10 -10.20 5.62
CA SER A 118 -17.01 -11.16 4.99
C SER A 118 -17.70 -10.64 3.73
N GLU A 119 -17.55 -9.35 3.42
CA GLU A 119 -18.17 -8.73 2.24
C GLU A 119 -17.62 -9.30 0.93
N ASN A 120 -16.34 -9.70 0.91
CA ASN A 120 -15.67 -10.19 -0.29
C ASN A 120 -15.11 -11.59 -0.06
N ALA A 121 -15.58 -12.54 -0.85
CA ALA A 121 -15.14 -13.93 -0.77
C ALA A 121 -13.62 -14.10 -1.02
N ASN A 122 -13.01 -13.27 -1.87
CA ASN A 122 -11.56 -13.33 -2.11
C ASN A 122 -10.76 -12.91 -0.88
N TRP A 123 -11.27 -11.98 -0.08
CA TRP A 123 -10.61 -11.54 1.16
C TRP A 123 -10.63 -12.66 2.20
N VAL A 124 -11.77 -13.35 2.33
CA VAL A 124 -11.91 -14.51 3.20
C VAL A 124 -11.05 -15.69 2.71
N ASP A 125 -10.97 -15.92 1.40
CA ASP A 125 -10.11 -16.94 0.81
C ASP A 125 -8.63 -16.64 1.08
N ALA A 126 -8.17 -15.41 0.84
CA ALA A 126 -6.81 -14.99 1.16
C ALA A 126 -6.48 -15.18 2.65
N GLY A 127 -7.39 -14.79 3.55
CA GLY A 127 -7.26 -15.05 4.98
C GLY A 127 -7.14 -16.55 5.31
N THR A 128 -7.97 -17.38 4.68
CA THR A 128 -7.96 -18.85 4.84
C THR A 128 -6.64 -19.46 4.37
N ARG A 129 -6.13 -19.02 3.22
CA ARG A 129 -4.84 -19.48 2.67
C ARG A 129 -3.69 -19.09 3.60
N LEU A 130 -3.65 -17.84 4.05
CA LEU A 130 -2.61 -17.37 4.97
C LEU A 130 -2.64 -18.13 6.30
N ASP A 131 -3.84 -18.32 6.87
CA ASP A 131 -4.05 -19.07 8.10
C ASP A 131 -3.50 -20.51 7.99
N SER A 132 -3.79 -21.20 6.88
CA SER A 132 -3.25 -22.53 6.60
C SER A 132 -1.71 -22.53 6.45
N THR A 133 -1.16 -21.58 5.71
CA THR A 133 0.28 -21.42 5.51
C THR A 133 1.01 -21.18 6.83
N LEU A 134 0.53 -20.25 7.66
CA LEU A 134 1.14 -19.90 8.94
C LEU A 134 1.07 -21.06 9.94
N ARG A 135 -0.06 -21.77 10.04
CA ARG A 135 -0.14 -22.98 10.88
C ARG A 135 0.85 -24.06 10.45
N SER A 136 1.01 -24.25 9.14
CA SER A 136 2.00 -25.19 8.58
C SER A 136 3.44 -24.74 8.88
N GLY A 137 3.68 -23.43 8.95
CA GLY A 137 4.94 -22.81 9.39
C GLY A 137 5.15 -22.77 10.91
N GLY A 138 4.28 -23.41 11.70
CA GLY A 138 4.42 -23.54 13.15
C GLY A 138 3.90 -22.33 13.95
N PHE A 139 3.05 -21.48 13.37
CA PHE A 139 2.38 -20.41 14.10
C PHE A 139 1.10 -20.91 14.77
N SER A 140 0.79 -20.34 15.94
CA SER A 140 -0.55 -20.37 16.51
C SER A 140 -1.34 -19.21 15.90
N THR A 141 -2.43 -19.51 15.21
CA THR A 141 -3.17 -18.50 14.44
C THR A 141 -4.62 -18.39 14.90
N VAL A 142 -5.08 -17.15 15.06
CA VAL A 142 -6.49 -16.79 15.20
C VAL A 142 -6.95 -16.16 13.89
N PHE A 143 -7.97 -16.74 13.27
CA PHE A 143 -8.56 -16.21 12.04
C PHE A 143 -9.98 -15.72 12.32
N GLU A 144 -10.16 -14.41 12.22
CA GLU A 144 -11.43 -13.71 12.46
C GLU A 144 -12.04 -13.24 11.14
N ILE A 145 -13.31 -13.57 10.94
CA ILE A 145 -14.12 -13.07 9.83
C ILE A 145 -15.09 -12.03 10.40
N ILE A 146 -14.89 -10.77 10.01
CA ILE A 146 -15.69 -9.64 10.49
C ILE A 146 -16.71 -9.19 9.44
N PRO A 147 -17.90 -8.68 9.82
CA PRO A 147 -18.87 -8.19 8.85
C PRO A 147 -18.44 -6.85 8.25
N GLN A 148 -19.05 -6.48 7.12
CA GLN A 148 -18.87 -5.15 6.51
C GLN A 148 -19.11 -4.03 7.52
N GLY A 149 -18.23 -3.03 7.52
CA GLY A 149 -18.32 -1.87 8.40
C GLY A 149 -17.85 -2.11 9.84
N ALA A 150 -17.51 -3.35 10.22
CA ALA A 150 -16.88 -3.61 11.51
C ALA A 150 -15.36 -3.34 11.44
N PRO A 151 -14.78 -2.65 12.43
CA PRO A 151 -13.33 -2.55 12.60
C PRO A 151 -12.74 -3.87 13.12
N GLY A 152 -11.41 -4.01 13.04
CA GLY A 152 -10.65 -5.11 13.64
C GLY A 152 -10.20 -4.83 15.07
N ASP A 153 -10.65 -3.73 15.68
CA ASP A 153 -10.19 -3.21 16.97
C ASP A 153 -10.40 -4.19 18.14
N VAL A 154 -11.57 -4.83 18.24
CA VAL A 154 -11.89 -5.80 19.30
C VAL A 154 -11.04 -7.07 19.18
N PRO A 155 -10.94 -7.73 17.99
CA PRO A 155 -9.97 -8.80 17.77
C PRO A 155 -8.53 -8.43 18.15
N ILE A 156 -8.07 -7.25 17.71
CA ILE A 156 -6.72 -6.75 17.99
C ILE A 156 -6.52 -6.59 19.51
N GLN A 157 -7.40 -5.85 20.18
CA GLN A 157 -7.30 -5.60 21.61
C GLN A 157 -7.33 -6.92 22.42
N SER A 158 -8.19 -7.87 22.02
CA SER A 158 -8.28 -9.19 22.64
C SER A 158 -6.99 -9.99 22.48
N ALA A 159 -6.45 -10.06 21.25
CA ALA A 159 -5.20 -10.79 20.98
C ALA A 159 -3.99 -10.16 21.69
N LEU A 160 -3.87 -8.83 21.65
CA LEU A 160 -2.82 -8.09 22.36
C LEU A 160 -2.82 -8.40 23.86
N SER A 161 -4.00 -8.48 24.48
CA SER A 161 -4.14 -8.66 25.93
C SER A 161 -4.03 -10.11 26.40
N SER A 162 -4.13 -11.09 25.49
CA SER A 162 -4.23 -12.52 25.83
C SER A 162 -3.00 -13.32 25.45
N THR A 163 -2.68 -13.35 24.16
CA THR A 163 -1.63 -14.20 23.58
C THR A 163 -0.46 -13.37 23.06
N GLY A 164 -0.68 -12.09 22.82
CA GLY A 164 0.21 -11.24 22.08
C GLY A 164 0.17 -11.51 20.58
N ILE A 165 0.77 -10.63 19.78
CA ILE A 165 0.74 -10.70 18.31
C ILE A 165 2.16 -10.53 17.78
N GLY A 166 2.62 -11.49 16.98
CA GLY A 166 3.82 -11.36 16.15
C GLY A 166 3.50 -10.93 14.72
N PHE A 167 2.50 -11.56 14.10
CA PHE A 167 2.00 -11.18 12.76
C PHE A 167 0.54 -10.75 12.82
N LEU A 168 0.22 -9.64 12.17
CA LEU A 168 -1.16 -9.18 11.98
C LEU A 168 -1.44 -8.97 10.50
N TYR A 169 -2.38 -9.73 9.94
CA TYR A 169 -2.96 -9.44 8.63
C TYR A 169 -4.35 -8.87 8.80
N TYR A 170 -4.60 -7.71 8.19
CA TYR A 170 -5.90 -7.07 8.17
C TYR A 170 -6.34 -6.79 6.73
N MET A 171 -7.46 -7.40 6.32
CA MET A 171 -8.08 -7.15 5.03
C MET A 171 -9.54 -6.70 5.18
N ASN A 172 -9.75 -5.41 4.99
CA ASN A 172 -11.05 -4.73 4.96
C ASN A 172 -10.89 -3.36 4.26
N HIS A 173 -11.96 -2.58 4.20
CA HIS A 173 -11.96 -1.22 3.65
C HIS A 173 -11.17 -0.21 4.48
N GLY A 174 -10.60 0.76 3.75
CA GLY A 174 -10.07 2.02 4.29
C GLY A 174 -8.91 1.88 5.27
N ALA A 175 -8.44 3.01 5.77
CA ALA A 175 -7.34 3.07 6.74
C ALA A 175 -7.79 2.77 8.19
N TRP A 176 -9.11 2.75 8.43
CA TRP A 176 -9.69 2.88 9.79
C TRP A 176 -9.91 1.55 10.52
N GLY A 177 -9.20 0.50 10.11
CA GLY A 177 -9.48 -0.87 10.55
C GLY A 177 -8.78 -1.33 11.82
N LEU A 178 -7.67 -0.69 12.19
CA LEU A 178 -6.81 -1.15 13.28
C LEU A 178 -7.14 -0.53 14.64
N GLY A 179 -8.19 0.31 14.70
CA GLY A 179 -8.64 0.98 15.91
C GLY A 179 -7.73 2.13 16.35
N VAL A 180 -8.19 2.88 17.35
CA VAL A 180 -7.43 3.97 17.99
C VAL A 180 -6.25 3.42 18.81
N LEU A 181 -5.03 3.90 18.54
CA LEU A 181 -3.78 3.46 19.17
C LEU A 181 -3.76 3.64 20.69
N THR A 182 -4.28 4.76 21.21
CA THR A 182 -4.26 5.05 22.65
C THR A 182 -5.26 4.23 23.46
N THR A 183 -6.22 3.54 22.83
CA THR A 183 -7.26 2.76 23.51
C THR A 183 -7.17 1.27 23.19
N HIS A 184 -7.15 0.90 21.91
CA HIS A 184 -7.21 -0.49 21.49
C HIS A 184 -5.85 -1.18 21.53
N TRP A 185 -4.76 -0.41 21.44
CA TRP A 185 -3.39 -0.92 21.55
C TRP A 185 -2.80 -0.78 22.97
N ALA A 186 -3.55 -0.21 23.92
CA ALA A 186 -3.08 0.03 25.29
C ALA A 186 -2.78 -1.25 26.08
N GLY A 187 -3.39 -2.38 25.70
CA GLY A 187 -3.18 -3.70 26.33
C GLY A 187 -1.91 -4.43 25.91
N GLN A 188 -1.13 -3.83 25.01
CA GLN A 188 0.12 -4.40 24.51
C GLN A 188 1.18 -4.44 25.61
N THR A 189 1.73 -5.64 25.84
CA THR A 189 2.86 -5.83 26.77
C THR A 189 4.14 -5.20 26.22
N ASP A 190 5.10 -4.89 27.11
CA ASP A 190 6.35 -4.21 26.73
C ASP A 190 7.07 -4.93 25.58
N TYR A 191 7.32 -4.19 24.49
CA TYR A 191 7.98 -4.66 23.26
C TYR A 191 7.28 -5.79 22.51
N GLN A 192 5.96 -5.90 22.67
CA GLN A 192 5.14 -6.77 21.85
C GLN A 192 4.84 -6.19 20.48
N LEU A 193 5.85 -6.08 19.63
CA LEU A 193 5.81 -5.31 18.39
C LEU A 193 5.48 -6.18 17.17
N PRO A 194 4.21 -6.33 16.76
CA PRO A 194 3.88 -7.08 15.56
C PRO A 194 4.46 -6.47 14.29
N ILE A 195 4.59 -7.32 13.27
CA ILE A 195 4.70 -6.93 11.87
C ILE A 195 3.28 -6.99 11.29
N ILE A 196 2.85 -5.90 10.68
CA ILE A 196 1.47 -5.71 10.22
C ILE A 196 1.44 -5.64 8.69
N VAL A 197 0.49 -6.32 8.07
CA VAL A 197 0.09 -6.05 6.68
C VAL A 197 -1.37 -5.60 6.67
N HIS A 198 -1.62 -4.43 6.10
CA HIS A 198 -2.95 -3.87 5.95
C HIS A 198 -3.33 -3.76 4.47
N GLY A 199 -4.20 -4.66 4.00
CA GLY A 199 -4.61 -4.75 2.60
C GLY A 199 -5.63 -3.69 2.13
N GLY A 200 -6.27 -2.99 3.07
CA GLY A 200 -7.21 -1.91 2.78
C GLY A 200 -6.58 -0.62 2.25
N CYS A 201 -7.39 0.21 1.59
CA CYS A 201 -7.01 1.47 0.96
C CYS A 201 -6.40 2.48 1.95
N HIS A 202 -5.43 3.27 1.51
CA HIS A 202 -4.81 4.38 2.27
C HIS A 202 -4.25 3.98 3.65
N SER A 203 -4.00 2.69 3.87
CA SER A 203 -3.51 2.19 5.16
C SER A 203 -2.07 2.59 5.50
N GLY A 204 -1.29 2.88 4.47
CA GLY A 204 0.06 3.42 4.54
C GLY A 204 0.12 4.80 3.91
N ASP A 205 -0.90 5.63 4.11
CA ASP A 205 -0.87 7.04 3.73
C ASP A 205 0.16 7.78 4.61
N TYR A 206 1.22 8.32 4.01
CA TYR A 206 2.32 9.05 4.67
C TYR A 206 2.64 10.38 3.98
N GLY A 207 1.71 10.86 3.15
CA GLY A 207 1.90 12.10 2.42
C GLY A 207 0.84 12.30 1.35
N PHE A 208 1.04 13.28 0.47
CA PHE A 208 0.07 13.59 -0.56
C PHE A 208 -0.10 12.44 -1.56
N ASN A 209 -1.17 11.68 -1.38
CA ASN A 209 -1.59 10.68 -2.33
C ASN A 209 -2.41 11.33 -3.44
N ASN A 210 -2.21 10.81 -4.65
CA ASN A 210 -2.79 11.34 -5.87
C ASN A 210 -2.54 12.86 -5.99
N ILE A 211 -1.28 13.23 -6.20
CA ILE A 211 -0.81 14.62 -6.20
C ILE A 211 -1.62 15.48 -7.20
N ALA A 212 -2.08 14.91 -8.31
CA ALA A 212 -2.94 15.59 -9.27
C ALA A 212 -4.38 15.87 -8.76
N PHE A 213 -4.84 15.17 -7.72
CA PHE A 213 -6.17 15.29 -7.13
C PHE A 213 -6.17 16.21 -5.90
N SER A 214 -5.18 16.05 -5.01
CA SER A 214 -5.07 16.76 -3.72
C SER A 214 -4.41 18.15 -3.81
N GLY A 215 -3.82 18.48 -4.96
CA GLY A 215 -3.12 19.74 -5.19
C GLY A 215 -1.64 19.66 -4.83
N TYR A 216 -0.82 20.43 -5.54
CA TYR A 216 0.63 20.33 -5.46
C TYR A 216 1.35 21.53 -6.06
N GLN A 217 2.60 21.73 -5.70
CA GLN A 217 3.51 22.63 -6.37
C GLN A 217 4.30 21.86 -7.44
N SER A 218 4.35 22.37 -8.66
CA SER A 218 5.18 21.80 -9.73
C SER A 218 6.66 22.16 -9.59
N THR A 219 7.52 21.50 -10.35
CA THR A 219 8.96 21.83 -10.47
C THR A 219 9.22 23.27 -10.95
N SER A 220 8.25 23.90 -11.61
CA SER A 220 8.31 25.31 -12.02
C SER A 220 7.84 26.29 -10.93
N GLY A 221 7.52 25.81 -9.73
CA GLY A 221 7.05 26.62 -8.60
C GLY A 221 5.58 27.04 -8.68
N ILE A 222 4.82 26.52 -9.64
CA ILE A 222 3.39 26.84 -9.79
C ILE A 222 2.60 25.90 -8.88
N SER A 223 1.75 26.47 -8.02
CA SER A 223 0.82 25.69 -7.19
C SER A 223 -0.46 25.41 -7.96
N TYR A 224 -0.82 24.13 -8.08
CA TYR A 224 -2.06 23.63 -8.67
C TYR A 224 -3.01 23.15 -7.57
N CYS A 225 -4.31 23.41 -7.73
CA CYS A 225 -5.30 23.01 -6.73
C CYS A 225 -5.57 21.50 -6.69
N GLY A 226 -5.22 20.78 -7.76
CA GLY A 226 -5.65 19.40 -7.95
C GLY A 226 -7.15 19.31 -8.26
N TYR A 227 -7.56 18.26 -8.97
CA TYR A 227 -8.92 18.14 -9.50
C TYR A 227 -10.02 18.17 -8.43
N GLN A 228 -9.75 17.75 -7.19
CA GLN A 228 -10.72 17.75 -6.10
C GLN A 228 -11.04 19.16 -5.59
N ASN A 229 -10.00 20.01 -5.49
CA ASN A 229 -10.08 21.29 -4.77
C ASN A 229 -10.16 22.49 -5.71
N GLU A 230 -10.21 22.30 -7.03
CA GLU A 230 -10.34 23.38 -8.01
C GLU A 230 -11.54 24.30 -7.75
N ALA A 231 -12.67 23.73 -7.30
CA ALA A 231 -13.87 24.51 -7.02
C ALA A 231 -13.73 25.44 -5.81
N LEU A 232 -12.74 25.18 -4.95
CA LEU A 232 -12.49 25.92 -3.71
C LEU A 232 -11.62 27.17 -3.93
N ALA A 233 -10.93 27.27 -5.08
CA ALA A 233 -10.14 28.45 -5.50
C ALA A 233 -9.17 28.99 -4.42
N ASN A 234 -8.46 28.09 -3.73
CA ASN A 234 -7.59 28.37 -2.58
C ASN A 234 -6.23 29.03 -2.96
N GLY A 235 -6.21 30.00 -3.88
CA GLY A 235 -4.98 30.71 -4.29
C GLY A 235 -4.01 29.89 -5.15
N CYS A 236 -4.46 28.74 -5.65
CA CYS A 236 -3.74 27.87 -6.58
C CYS A 236 -4.35 27.95 -8.00
N GLY A 237 -3.58 27.56 -9.01
CA GLY A 237 -4.03 27.49 -10.40
C GLY A 237 -4.88 26.25 -10.69
N PRO A 238 -5.77 26.29 -11.70
CA PRO A 238 -6.50 25.11 -12.15
C PRO A 238 -5.56 24.10 -12.81
N MET A 239 -5.88 22.81 -12.70
CA MET A 239 -5.20 21.74 -13.43
C MET A 239 -5.42 21.90 -14.94
N PRO A 240 -4.40 21.60 -15.76
CA PRO A 240 -4.59 21.49 -17.20
C PRO A 240 -5.66 20.45 -17.55
N ARG A 241 -6.53 20.81 -18.49
CA ARG A 241 -7.61 19.95 -19.01
C ARG A 241 -7.40 19.53 -20.47
N ASN A 242 -6.24 19.87 -21.04
CA ASN A 242 -5.93 19.52 -22.41
C ASN A 242 -5.41 18.08 -22.47
N CYS A 243 -6.20 17.18 -23.05
CA CYS A 243 -5.86 15.77 -23.21
C CYS A 243 -4.68 15.50 -24.16
N SER A 244 -4.08 16.57 -24.73
CA SER A 244 -2.91 16.51 -25.62
C SER A 244 -1.63 17.07 -24.97
N SER A 245 -1.67 17.45 -23.70
CA SER A 245 -0.51 17.94 -22.95
C SER A 245 -0.29 17.12 -21.69
N ASN A 246 0.98 16.81 -21.39
CA ASN A 246 1.33 16.12 -20.15
C ASN A 246 0.99 16.99 -18.93
N LEU A 247 0.72 16.33 -17.79
CA LEU A 247 0.49 17.04 -16.54
C LEU A 247 1.77 17.74 -16.06
N PRO A 248 1.69 18.91 -15.40
CA PRO A 248 2.86 19.52 -14.80
C PRO A 248 3.55 18.54 -13.83
N VAL A 249 4.88 18.44 -13.91
CA VAL A 249 5.65 17.52 -13.05
C VAL A 249 5.63 18.05 -11.61
N PRO A 250 5.25 17.23 -10.62
CA PRO A 250 5.31 17.64 -9.21
C PRO A 250 6.72 17.94 -8.73
N ASN A 251 6.85 18.97 -7.89
CA ASN A 251 8.09 19.22 -7.16
C ASN A 251 8.36 18.03 -6.20
N PRO A 252 9.54 17.40 -6.22
CA PRO A 252 9.87 16.34 -5.27
C PRO A 252 9.73 16.76 -3.81
N LEU A 253 9.91 18.06 -3.51
CA LEU A 253 9.69 18.65 -2.20
C LEU A 253 8.45 19.55 -2.24
N GLN A 254 7.35 19.07 -1.68
CA GLN A 254 6.14 19.86 -1.57
C GLN A 254 6.28 20.89 -0.43
N PRO A 255 5.85 22.16 -0.64
CA PRO A 255 6.11 23.26 0.29
C PRO A 255 5.26 23.22 1.57
N PHE A 256 4.33 22.27 1.67
CA PHE A 256 3.45 22.14 2.82
C PHE A 256 3.55 20.73 3.39
N ASP A 257 3.75 20.66 4.70
CA ASP A 257 3.50 19.47 5.50
C ASP A 257 2.01 19.49 5.87
N VAL A 258 1.19 18.74 5.14
CA VAL A 258 -0.29 18.78 5.26
C VAL A 258 -0.84 17.44 5.75
N ASP A 259 0.02 16.44 5.90
CA ASP A 259 -0.34 15.12 6.40
C ASP A 259 -0.82 15.21 7.86
N GLY A 260 -0.16 16.05 8.66
CA GLY A 260 -0.23 15.85 10.11
C GLY A 260 0.48 14.54 10.47
N GLN A 261 0.33 14.06 11.70
CA GLN A 261 0.84 12.74 12.06
C GLN A 261 -0.08 11.67 11.46
N SER A 262 0.38 10.97 10.44
CA SER A 262 -0.37 9.87 9.83
C SER A 262 -0.50 8.68 10.78
N TYR A 263 -1.51 7.82 10.56
CA TYR A 263 -1.71 6.64 11.41
C TYR A 263 -0.51 5.68 11.37
N VAL A 264 0.11 5.51 10.18
CA VAL A 264 1.30 4.65 10.05
C VAL A 264 2.54 5.31 10.66
N GLU A 265 2.65 6.63 10.59
CA GLU A 265 3.71 7.38 11.27
C GLU A 265 3.65 7.21 12.79
N GLU A 266 2.47 7.41 13.40
CA GLU A 266 2.29 7.20 14.83
C GLU A 266 2.50 5.73 15.23
N MET A 267 1.98 4.78 14.45
CA MET A 267 2.15 3.35 14.67
C MET A 267 3.64 2.92 14.66
N ILE A 268 4.45 3.49 13.75
CA ILE A 268 5.84 3.09 13.56
C ILE A 268 6.81 3.93 14.40
N CYS A 269 6.61 5.24 14.49
CA CYS A 269 7.57 6.18 15.06
C CYS A 269 7.08 6.90 16.34
N GLY A 270 5.78 6.85 16.65
CA GLY A 270 5.18 7.61 17.76
C GLY A 270 5.68 7.19 19.15
N THR A 271 6.10 5.92 19.30
CA THR A 271 6.63 5.37 20.55
C THR A 271 7.82 4.45 20.32
N SER A 272 8.65 4.24 21.35
CA SER A 272 9.86 3.42 21.27
C SER A 272 9.68 1.95 21.64
N ASP A 273 8.54 1.56 22.22
CA ASP A 273 8.33 0.24 22.83
C ASP A 273 6.95 -0.40 22.57
N ARG A 274 6.07 0.29 21.84
CA ARG A 274 4.71 -0.15 21.50
C ARG A 274 4.43 -0.05 20.01
N TYR A 275 3.21 -0.47 19.66
CA TYR A 275 2.62 -0.48 18.33
C TYR A 275 3.34 -1.48 17.43
N ALA A 276 3.73 -1.13 16.22
CA ALA A 276 4.35 -2.08 15.29
C ALA A 276 5.85 -1.81 15.14
N VAL A 277 6.64 -2.86 14.85
CA VAL A 277 8.04 -2.70 14.41
C VAL A 277 8.14 -2.51 12.90
N ALA A 278 7.15 -3.03 12.16
CA ALA A 278 7.03 -2.85 10.72
C ALA A 278 5.58 -2.92 10.25
N PHE A 279 5.30 -2.26 9.13
CA PHE A 279 3.98 -2.15 8.54
C PHE A 279 4.08 -2.18 7.01
N LEU A 280 3.24 -2.96 6.34
CA LEU A 280 3.05 -2.90 4.89
C LEU A 280 1.64 -2.41 4.62
N GLY A 281 1.52 -1.28 3.92
CA GLY A 281 0.22 -0.69 3.59
C GLY A 281 0.26 0.14 2.32
N SER A 282 -0.91 0.44 1.80
CA SER A 282 -1.06 1.21 0.56
C SER A 282 -1.17 2.70 0.85
N ASN A 283 -0.49 3.51 0.07
CA ASN A 283 -0.67 4.96 0.09
C ASN A 283 -1.99 5.38 -0.61
N GLU A 284 -2.42 4.63 -1.62
CA GLU A 284 -3.58 4.98 -2.46
C GLU A 284 -4.74 3.97 -2.29
N ALA A 285 -5.86 4.22 -2.98
CA ALA A 285 -6.94 3.26 -3.13
C ALA A 285 -6.46 1.91 -3.70
N THR A 286 -6.82 0.83 -3.02
CA THR A 286 -6.48 -0.56 -3.39
C THR A 286 -7.62 -1.25 -4.12
N GLN A 287 -7.29 -2.24 -4.93
CA GLN A 287 -8.21 -3.08 -5.69
C GLN A 287 -7.70 -4.52 -5.61
N SER A 288 -8.56 -5.49 -5.91
CA SER A 288 -8.08 -6.86 -6.12
C SER A 288 -7.00 -6.87 -7.21
N PRO A 289 -5.85 -7.52 -6.96
CA PRO A 289 -5.66 -8.59 -5.99
C PRO A 289 -4.83 -8.16 -4.75
N SER A 290 -5.12 -7.01 -4.15
CA SER A 290 -4.44 -6.55 -2.93
C SER A 290 -4.45 -7.57 -1.78
N GLU A 291 -5.45 -8.44 -1.75
CA GLU A 291 -5.59 -9.54 -0.79
C GLU A 291 -4.45 -10.55 -0.81
N ASP A 292 -3.76 -10.70 -1.93
CA ASP A 292 -2.70 -11.71 -2.06
C ASP A 292 -1.37 -11.19 -1.50
N MET A 293 -1.23 -9.87 -1.37
CA MET A 293 0.01 -9.23 -0.92
C MET A 293 0.37 -9.61 0.53
N GLY A 294 -0.60 -9.57 1.43
CA GLY A 294 -0.38 -10.00 2.83
C GLY A 294 -0.18 -11.50 2.97
N VAL A 295 -0.78 -12.30 2.07
CA VAL A 295 -0.55 -13.74 2.03
C VAL A 295 0.90 -14.04 1.72
N TRP A 296 1.43 -13.51 0.60
CA TRP A 296 2.80 -13.80 0.19
C TRP A 296 3.85 -13.17 1.09
N PHE A 297 3.58 -11.97 1.62
CA PHE A 297 4.50 -11.33 2.57
C PHE A 297 4.75 -12.20 3.79
N PHE A 298 3.71 -12.74 4.41
CA PHE A 298 3.87 -13.62 5.57
C PHE A 298 4.25 -15.06 5.19
N GLU A 299 3.83 -15.57 4.02
CA GLU A 299 4.30 -16.86 3.48
C GLU A 299 5.82 -16.88 3.35
N ALA A 300 6.43 -15.77 2.93
CA ALA A 300 7.88 -15.64 2.74
C ALA A 300 8.67 -16.13 3.97
N PHE A 301 8.19 -15.81 5.17
CA PHE A 301 8.82 -16.25 6.41
C PHE A 301 8.80 -17.78 6.57
N THR A 302 7.69 -18.42 6.20
CA THR A 302 7.52 -19.88 6.30
C THR A 302 8.38 -20.64 5.30
N VAL A 303 8.79 -20.01 4.21
CA VAL A 303 9.69 -20.58 3.19
C VAL A 303 11.16 -20.14 3.36
N GLY A 304 11.49 -19.47 4.48
CA GLY A 304 12.87 -19.24 4.92
C GLY A 304 13.39 -17.80 4.79
N HIS A 305 12.57 -16.83 4.38
CA HIS A 305 12.97 -15.42 4.42
C HIS A 305 12.86 -14.86 5.84
N SER A 306 13.99 -14.69 6.52
CA SER A 306 14.05 -14.21 7.91
C SER A 306 14.39 -12.72 8.06
N LEU A 307 14.58 -12.00 6.96
CA LEU A 307 14.75 -10.54 6.94
C LEU A 307 13.49 -9.90 6.37
N LEU A 308 13.04 -8.79 6.96
CA LEU A 308 11.83 -8.08 6.56
C LEU A 308 11.84 -7.69 5.07
N GLY A 309 12.96 -7.17 4.60
CA GLY A 309 13.16 -6.83 3.18
C GLY A 309 13.16 -8.04 2.25
N GLY A 310 13.59 -9.21 2.75
CA GLY A 310 13.47 -10.47 2.02
C GLY A 310 12.01 -10.93 1.89
N MET A 311 11.20 -10.74 2.94
CA MET A 311 9.76 -11.01 2.90
C MET A 311 9.04 -10.07 1.92
N TRP A 312 9.39 -8.78 1.95
CA TRP A 312 8.88 -7.78 1.02
C TRP A 312 9.20 -8.15 -0.44
N ARG A 313 10.48 -8.41 -0.73
CA ARG A 313 10.93 -8.82 -2.08
C ARG A 313 10.21 -10.07 -2.56
N TYR A 314 10.07 -11.09 -1.71
CA TYR A 314 9.32 -12.30 -2.06
C TYR A 314 7.88 -11.97 -2.45
N ALA A 315 7.19 -11.11 -1.68
CA ALA A 315 5.83 -10.70 -2.00
C ALA A 315 5.74 -9.97 -3.36
N VAL A 316 6.70 -9.10 -3.67
CA VAL A 316 6.78 -8.40 -4.98
C VAL A 316 6.94 -9.42 -6.12
N GLU A 317 7.93 -10.30 -6.01
CA GLU A 317 8.24 -11.29 -7.05
C GLU A 317 7.05 -12.23 -7.30
N ARG A 318 6.36 -12.67 -6.23
CA ARG A 318 5.14 -13.48 -6.33
C ARG A 318 4.00 -12.72 -6.99
N PHE A 319 3.82 -11.45 -6.62
CA PHE A 319 2.79 -10.60 -7.21
C PHE A 319 2.96 -10.48 -8.72
N TYR A 320 4.14 -10.08 -9.19
CA TYR A 320 4.38 -9.95 -10.62
C TYR A 320 4.39 -11.31 -11.34
N ALA A 321 4.85 -12.40 -10.70
CA ALA A 321 4.78 -13.73 -11.30
C ALA A 321 3.34 -14.23 -11.53
N VAL A 322 2.38 -13.86 -10.66
CA VAL A 322 1.00 -14.37 -10.71
C VAL A 322 0.06 -13.41 -11.43
N HIS A 323 0.21 -12.09 -11.22
CA HIS A 323 -0.78 -11.11 -11.67
C HIS A 323 -0.37 -10.31 -12.90
N SER A 324 0.92 -10.15 -13.20
CA SER A 324 1.34 -9.33 -14.35
C SER A 324 0.79 -9.86 -15.68
N SER A 325 0.78 -11.19 -15.87
CA SER A 325 0.22 -11.82 -17.06
C SER A 325 -1.30 -11.76 -17.16
N LEU A 326 -1.99 -11.49 -16.05
CA LEU A 326 -3.45 -11.32 -16.00
C LEU A 326 -3.88 -9.88 -16.28
N ALA A 327 -2.94 -8.94 -16.24
CA ALA A 327 -3.19 -7.54 -16.52
C ALA A 327 -3.05 -7.26 -18.03
N VAL A 328 -4.05 -7.70 -18.80
CA VAL A 328 -4.13 -7.44 -20.24
C VAL A 328 -5.17 -6.34 -20.50
N PRO A 329 -4.89 -5.32 -21.33
CA PRO A 329 -5.89 -4.33 -21.72
C PRO A 329 -7.16 -4.98 -22.28
N GLY A 330 -8.30 -4.72 -21.63
CA GLY A 330 -9.61 -5.22 -22.01
C GLY A 330 -10.57 -4.09 -22.35
N TYR A 331 -11.57 -4.39 -23.19
CA TYR A 331 -12.63 -3.47 -23.57
C TYR A 331 -13.97 -4.22 -23.54
N TYR A 332 -15.03 -3.54 -23.10
CA TYR A 332 -16.40 -4.06 -23.14
C TYR A 332 -17.36 -2.96 -23.58
N ASP A 333 -18.44 -3.33 -24.26
CA ASP A 333 -19.47 -2.38 -24.65
C ASP A 333 -20.52 -2.25 -23.54
N GLU A 334 -20.82 -1.03 -23.12
CA GLU A 334 -21.86 -0.72 -22.13
C GLU A 334 -22.92 0.19 -22.75
N GLU A 335 -24.19 -0.15 -22.57
CA GLU A 335 -25.32 0.69 -22.95
C GLU A 335 -25.58 1.73 -21.85
N LEU A 336 -25.38 3.00 -22.18
CA LEU A 336 -25.58 4.11 -21.25
C LEU A 336 -26.95 4.76 -21.45
N GLY A 337 -27.80 4.62 -20.43
CA GLY A 337 -29.11 5.27 -20.31
C GLY A 337 -30.20 4.71 -21.24
N ASP A 338 -31.41 5.27 -21.11
CA ASP A 338 -32.63 4.81 -21.79
C ASP A 338 -32.61 4.96 -23.34
N ASN A 339 -31.59 5.62 -23.90
CA ASN A 339 -31.49 5.91 -25.33
C ASN A 339 -30.59 4.93 -26.11
N ALA A 340 -30.19 3.79 -25.51
CA ALA A 340 -29.38 2.74 -26.15
C ALA A 340 -28.06 3.26 -26.77
N LEU A 341 -27.40 4.19 -26.08
CA LEU A 341 -26.11 4.71 -26.51
C LEU A 341 -25.03 3.70 -26.10
N VAL A 342 -24.51 2.94 -27.06
CA VAL A 342 -23.44 1.97 -26.81
C VAL A 342 -22.10 2.70 -26.78
N MET A 343 -21.42 2.62 -25.64
CA MET A 343 -20.03 3.08 -25.51
C MET A 343 -19.11 1.89 -25.26
N THR A 344 -18.02 1.82 -26.01
CA THR A 344 -16.92 0.91 -25.70
C THR A 344 -16.12 1.48 -24.54
N ILE A 345 -16.18 0.81 -23.40
CA ILE A 345 -15.52 1.18 -22.14
C ILE A 345 -14.32 0.27 -21.92
N ARG A 346 -13.22 0.86 -21.45
CA ARG A 346 -12.03 0.10 -21.08
C ARG A 346 -12.25 -0.59 -19.73
N GLU A 347 -11.82 -1.83 -19.63
CA GLU A 347 -11.79 -2.56 -18.37
C GLU A 347 -10.75 -1.91 -17.44
N TRP A 348 -11.24 -1.12 -16.48
CA TRP A 348 -10.42 -0.39 -15.53
C TRP A 348 -9.72 -1.29 -14.51
N GLN A 349 -10.21 -2.52 -14.32
CA GLN A 349 -9.63 -3.49 -13.39
C GLN A 349 -8.28 -4.02 -13.88
N ALA A 350 -8.10 -4.21 -15.18
CA ALA A 350 -6.87 -4.72 -15.75
C ALA A 350 -5.62 -3.87 -15.41
N PRO A 351 -5.59 -2.54 -15.65
CA PRO A 351 -4.46 -1.72 -15.23
C PRO A 351 -4.36 -1.69 -13.70
N ALA A 352 -5.47 -1.59 -12.95
CA ALA A 352 -5.44 -1.57 -11.49
C ALA A 352 -4.75 -2.83 -10.90
N ARG A 353 -4.95 -4.01 -11.51
CA ARG A 353 -4.24 -5.23 -11.15
C ARG A 353 -2.74 -5.16 -11.43
N PHE A 354 -2.31 -4.44 -12.48
CA PHE A 354 -0.89 -4.35 -12.84
C PHE A 354 -0.07 -3.56 -11.82
N PHE A 355 -0.52 -2.35 -11.49
CA PHE A 355 0.22 -1.43 -10.63
C PHE A 355 -0.16 -1.53 -9.14
N MET A 356 -0.92 -2.56 -8.73
CA MET A 356 -1.39 -2.68 -7.35
C MET A 356 -0.24 -2.68 -6.35
N PHE A 357 0.81 -3.46 -6.62
CA PHE A 357 1.93 -3.56 -5.68
C PHE A 357 2.69 -2.23 -5.54
N GLN A 358 2.76 -1.43 -6.61
CA GLN A 358 3.47 -0.15 -6.60
C GLN A 358 2.90 0.85 -5.58
N LYS A 359 1.63 0.68 -5.18
CA LYS A 359 0.98 1.50 -4.15
C LYS A 359 1.39 1.12 -2.72
N TYR A 360 1.98 -0.05 -2.52
CA TYR A 360 2.32 -0.53 -1.18
C TYR A 360 3.74 -0.18 -0.78
N HIS A 361 3.87 0.28 0.46
CA HIS A 361 5.10 0.78 1.02
C HIS A 361 5.42 -0.02 2.28
N LEU A 362 6.67 -0.47 2.38
CA LEU A 362 7.18 -1.09 3.58
C LEU A 362 7.66 0.01 4.52
N PHE A 363 6.99 0.17 5.65
CA PHE A 363 7.45 1.01 6.75
C PHE A 363 8.20 0.13 7.74
N GLY A 364 9.49 0.39 7.84
CA GLY A 364 10.41 -0.25 8.75
C GLY A 364 11.77 -0.54 8.14
N ASP A 365 12.68 -1.05 8.95
CA ASP A 365 14.03 -1.43 8.57
C ASP A 365 14.00 -2.72 7.73
N PRO A 366 14.33 -2.68 6.42
CA PRO A 366 14.33 -3.86 5.58
C PRO A 366 15.38 -4.90 6.01
N SER A 367 16.37 -4.53 6.82
CA SER A 367 17.35 -5.44 7.40
C SER A 367 16.92 -6.07 8.73
N LEU A 368 15.74 -5.70 9.25
CA LEU A 368 15.18 -6.26 10.48
C LEU A 368 15.13 -7.78 10.42
N ARG A 369 15.74 -8.44 11.40
CA ARG A 369 15.63 -9.88 11.65
C ARG A 369 14.26 -10.18 12.23
N VAL A 370 13.40 -10.76 11.40
CA VAL A 370 12.02 -11.12 11.76
C VAL A 370 12.06 -12.24 12.79
N GLY A 371 11.44 -12.01 13.95
CA GLY A 371 11.57 -12.90 15.11
C GLY A 371 12.82 -12.64 15.97
N GLY A 372 13.59 -11.59 15.68
CA GLY A 372 14.74 -11.15 16.49
C GLY A 372 15.86 -12.18 16.64
N VAL A 373 16.66 -12.05 17.70
CA VAL A 373 17.70 -13.03 18.04
C VAL A 373 17.08 -14.15 18.88
N GLN A 374 16.96 -15.33 18.29
CA GLN A 374 16.68 -16.55 19.06
C GLN A 374 17.87 -16.84 19.96
N PHE A 375 17.70 -16.65 21.26
CA PHE A 375 18.63 -17.23 22.23
C PHE A 375 18.44 -18.74 22.15
N LEU A 376 19.48 -19.46 21.72
CA LEU A 376 19.54 -20.91 21.84
C LEU A 376 19.41 -21.26 23.33
N THR A 377 18.20 -21.60 23.78
CA THR A 377 17.96 -22.15 25.12
C THR A 377 18.21 -23.64 25.14
#